data_AF-A0A371JSK7-F1
#
_entry.id   AF-A0A371JSK7-F1
#
_cell.length_a   1.000
_cell.length_b   1.000
_cell.length_c   1.000
_cell.angle_alpha   90.00
_cell.angle_beta   90.00
_cell.angle_gamma   90.00
#
_symmetry.space_group_name_H-M   'P 1'
#
loop_
_entity.id
_entity.type
_entity.pdbx_description
1 polymer ?
#
loop_
_entity_poly.entity_id
_entity_poly.type
_entity_poly.pdbx_seq_one_letter_code
_entity_poly.pdbx_strand_id
1 'polypeptide(L)'
;MLFFVILDFPISAKLVKFNWVISGKTDPATKKVCIDLEYQLRPKITKFLLARLDADSCADFSCFYFDVDVENKWVTISKRTPQKFIDKVQRDFDTEINGSTFISVA
;
A
#
# COMPACT_ATOMS: atom_id res chain seq x y z
N MET A 1 -1.14 -1.13 -21.64
CA MET A 1 -2.05 -0.05 -21.19
C MET A 1 -2.46 -0.42 -19.77
N LEU A 2 -1.77 0.10 -18.76
CA LEU A 2 -2.08 -0.21 -17.36
C LEU A 2 -3.28 0.63 -16.93
N PHE A 3 -4.35 -0.02 -16.48
CA PHE A 3 -5.53 0.65 -15.96
C PHE A 3 -5.36 0.85 -14.45
N PHE A 4 -5.28 2.11 -14.03
CA PHE A 4 -5.29 2.46 -12.61
C PHE A 4 -6.76 2.56 -12.17
N VAL A 5 -7.19 1.65 -11.30
CA VAL A 5 -8.56 1.65 -10.78
C VAL A 5 -8.53 2.15 -9.35
N ILE A 6 -8.99 3.38 -9.10
CA ILE A 6 -9.14 3.86 -7.72
C ILE A 6 -10.43 3.24 -7.16
N LEU A 7 -10.29 2.10 -6.48
CA LEU A 7 -11.38 1.50 -5.70
C LEU A 7 -11.46 2.23 -4.35
N ASP A 8 -12.37 3.19 -4.20
CA ASP A 8 -12.67 3.82 -2.90
C ASP A 8 -13.62 2.88 -2.14
N PHE A 9 -13.05 1.94 -1.36
CA PHE A 9 -13.84 1.12 -0.44
C PHE A 9 -14.11 1.92 0.86
N PRO A 10 -15.35 1.93 1.38
CA PRO A 10 -15.72 2.69 2.57
C PRO A 10 -15.29 1.94 3.84
N ILE A 11 -13.99 1.69 3.99
CA ILE A 11 -13.41 1.19 5.25
C ILE A 11 -12.79 2.40 5.93
N SER A 12 -13.44 2.80 7.03
CA SER A 12 -13.10 3.89 7.94
C SER A 12 -11.58 4.07 8.13
N ALA A 13 -11.13 5.33 8.27
CA ALA A 13 -9.74 5.83 8.37
C ALA A 13 -8.98 6.01 7.03
N LYS A 14 -9.20 7.17 6.37
CA LYS A 14 -8.39 7.67 5.24
C LYS A 14 -7.07 8.27 5.74
N LEU A 15 -6.12 7.44 6.16
CA LEU A 15 -4.75 7.89 6.50
C LEU A 15 -3.81 7.79 5.28
N VAL A 16 -3.78 6.67 4.57
CA VAL A 16 -2.88 6.45 3.42
C VAL A 16 -3.63 6.18 2.11
N LYS A 17 -3.01 6.48 0.96
CA LYS A 17 -3.64 6.33 -0.36
C LYS A 17 -3.02 5.18 -1.15
N PHE A 18 -3.85 4.24 -1.59
CA PHE A 18 -3.44 3.13 -2.45
C PHE A 18 -3.87 3.37 -3.90
N ASN A 19 -2.93 3.21 -4.82
CA ASN A 19 -3.14 3.21 -6.25
C ASN A 19 -3.06 1.76 -6.72
N TRP A 20 -4.19 1.21 -7.15
CA TRP A 20 -4.27 -0.18 -7.59
C TRP A 20 -3.86 -0.30 -9.06
N VAL A 21 -2.76 -1.00 -9.28
CA VAL A 21 -2.19 -1.28 -10.59
C VAL A 21 -2.62 -2.68 -10.99
N ILE A 22 -3.52 -2.76 -11.98
CA ILE A 22 -4.08 -4.01 -12.47
C ILE A 22 -3.85 -4.06 -13.99
N SER A 23 -3.13 -5.05 -14.50
CA SER A 23 -3.06 -5.33 -15.93
C SER A 23 -4.19 -6.30 -16.30
N GLY A 24 -5.21 -5.82 -17.02
CA GLY A 24 -6.25 -6.67 -17.60
C GLY A 24 -7.70 -6.34 -17.18
N LYS A 25 -8.60 -7.31 -17.37
CA LYS A 25 -10.03 -7.18 -17.04
C LYS A 25 -10.25 -7.28 -15.54
N THR A 26 -11.07 -6.39 -15.00
CA THR A 26 -11.49 -6.40 -13.59
C THR A 26 -12.53 -7.50 -13.34
N ASP A 27 -12.05 -8.72 -13.17
CA ASP A 27 -12.86 -9.86 -12.77
C ASP A 27 -13.30 -9.75 -11.29
N PRO A 28 -14.44 -10.35 -10.90
CA PRO A 28 -14.89 -10.37 -9.51
C PRO A 28 -13.87 -11.02 -8.56
N ALA A 29 -13.05 -11.96 -9.06
CA ALA A 29 -11.93 -12.52 -8.30
C ALA A 29 -10.87 -11.45 -7.96
N THR A 30 -10.53 -10.57 -8.90
CA THR A 30 -9.57 -9.48 -8.71
C THR A 30 -10.04 -8.48 -7.66
N LYS A 31 -11.35 -8.18 -7.64
CA LYS A 31 -11.94 -7.32 -6.60
C LYS A 31 -11.76 -7.92 -5.20
N LYS A 32 -12.00 -9.23 -5.05
CA LYS A 32 -11.81 -9.91 -3.77
C LYS A 32 -10.35 -9.85 -3.30
N VAL A 33 -9.40 -10.05 -4.21
CA VAL A 33 -7.96 -9.96 -3.91
C VAL A 33 -7.57 -8.52 -3.54
N CYS A 34 -8.10 -7.50 -4.22
CA CYS A 34 -7.86 -6.10 -3.85
C CYS A 34 -8.34 -5.81 -2.43
N ILE A 35 -9.56 -6.25 -2.06
CA ILE A 35 -10.09 -6.05 -0.72
C ILE A 35 -9.22 -6.75 0.33
N ASP A 36 -8.83 -8.01 0.07
CA ASP A 36 -7.97 -8.78 0.98
C ASP A 36 -6.60 -8.12 1.18
N LEU A 37 -5.96 -7.71 0.08
CA LEU A 37 -4.70 -6.97 0.12
C LEU A 37 -4.84 -5.65 0.87
N GLU A 38 -5.91 -4.88 0.62
CA GLU A 38 -6.11 -3.60 1.33
C GLU A 38 -6.23 -3.84 2.84
N TYR A 39 -6.99 -4.86 3.22
CA TYR A 39 -7.22 -5.24 4.60
C TYR A 39 -5.93 -5.68 5.30
N GLN A 40 -5.03 -6.37 4.60
CA GLN A 40 -3.72 -6.75 5.14
C GLN A 40 -2.70 -5.61 5.15
N LEU A 41 -2.68 -4.80 4.09
CA LEU A 41 -1.70 -3.75 3.88
C LEU A 41 -1.94 -2.54 4.79
N ARG A 42 -3.19 -2.12 4.98
CA ARG A 42 -3.53 -0.98 5.85
C ARG A 42 -2.92 -1.09 7.25
N PRO A 43 -3.17 -2.14 8.05
CA PRO A 43 -2.64 -2.24 9.40
C PRO A 43 -1.11 -2.40 9.40
N LYS A 44 -0.53 -3.15 8.45
CA LYS A 44 0.92 -3.33 8.33
C LYS A 44 1.62 -2.00 8.02
N ILE A 45 1.17 -1.29 7.00
CA ILE A 45 1.75 -0.01 6.58
C ILE A 45 1.55 1.04 7.66
N THR A 46 0.37 1.13 8.26
CA THR A 46 0.13 2.09 9.34
C THR A 46 1.04 1.83 10.54
N LYS A 47 1.20 0.55 10.94
CA LYS A 47 2.11 0.16 12.02
C LYS A 47 3.57 0.47 11.67
N PHE A 48 3.99 0.19 10.45
CA PHE A 48 5.33 0.48 9.95
C PHE A 48 5.62 1.99 9.97
N LEU A 49 4.69 2.80 9.46
CA LEU A 49 4.81 4.25 9.46
C LEU A 49 4.88 4.78 10.90
N LEU A 50 3.98 4.36 11.80
CA LEU A 50 4.01 4.74 13.21
C LEU A 50 5.32 4.34 13.93
N ALA A 51 5.92 3.22 13.57
CA ALA A 51 7.16 2.75 14.17
C ALA A 51 8.41 3.48 13.66
N ARG A 52 8.36 4.04 12.44
CA ARG A 52 9.52 4.65 11.77
C ARG A 52 9.45 6.17 11.64
N LEU A 53 8.27 6.75 11.80
CA LEU A 53 8.02 8.17 11.65
C LEU A 53 7.47 8.74 12.96
N ASP A 54 8.17 9.72 13.52
CA ASP A 54 7.68 10.52 14.63
C ASP A 54 6.44 11.33 14.22
N ALA A 55 5.64 11.73 15.22
CA ALA A 55 4.36 12.45 15.06
C ALA A 55 4.43 13.75 14.21
N ASP A 56 5.63 14.28 13.97
CA ASP A 56 5.90 15.45 13.11
C ASP A 56 5.85 15.15 11.60
N SER A 57 5.79 13.87 11.21
CA SER A 57 5.93 13.41 9.82
C SER A 57 4.58 13.37 9.09
N CYS A 58 3.98 14.52 8.75
CA CYS A 58 2.64 14.57 8.14
C CYS A 58 1.62 13.88 9.07
N ALA A 59 1.09 14.63 10.04
CA ALA A 59 0.32 14.15 11.20
C ALA A 59 -0.76 13.08 10.92
N ASP A 60 -1.30 13.03 9.70
CA ASP A 60 -2.34 12.08 9.29
C ASP A 60 -1.88 11.06 8.23
N PHE A 61 -0.58 10.91 7.98
CA PHE A 61 0.00 10.05 6.92
C PHE A 61 -0.60 10.26 5.51
N SER A 62 -1.38 11.32 5.30
CA SER A 62 -2.13 11.63 4.07
C SER A 62 -1.22 11.97 2.89
N CYS A 63 0.04 12.27 3.18
CA CYS A 63 1.11 12.51 2.23
C CYS A 63 1.68 11.22 1.61
N PHE A 64 1.31 10.04 2.14
CA PHE A 64 1.80 8.75 1.64
C PHE A 64 0.87 8.16 0.59
N TYR A 65 1.48 7.90 -0.57
CA TYR A 65 0.87 7.25 -1.72
C TYR A 65 1.62 5.95 -1.98
N PHE A 66 0.89 4.87 -2.17
CA PHE A 66 1.43 3.53 -2.42
C PHE A 66 0.85 2.99 -3.72
N ASP A 67 1.69 2.43 -4.57
CA ASP A 67 1.29 1.73 -5.79
C ASP A 67 1.28 0.23 -5.49
N VAL A 68 0.10 -0.39 -5.58
CA VAL A 68 -0.13 -1.83 -5.29
C VAL A 68 -0.33 -2.55 -6.61
N ASP A 69 0.64 -3.38 -6.97
CA ASP A 69 0.54 -4.32 -8.08
C ASP A 69 -0.14 -5.60 -7.60
N VAL A 70 -1.36 -5.82 -8.06
CA VAL A 70 -2.19 -6.96 -7.64
C VAL A 70 -1.71 -8.27 -8.25
N GLU A 71 -1.16 -8.22 -9.46
CA GLU A 71 -0.68 -9.41 -10.18
C GLU A 71 0.61 -9.93 -9.57
N ASN A 72 1.54 -9.02 -9.30
CA ASN A 72 2.82 -9.36 -8.67
C ASN A 72 2.73 -9.38 -7.13
N LYS A 73 1.57 -9.05 -6.55
CA LYS A 73 1.34 -8.88 -5.10
C LYS A 73 2.42 -8.02 -4.45
N TRP A 74 2.77 -6.94 -5.11
CA TRP A 74 3.91 -6.11 -4.77
C TRP A 74 3.45 -4.70 -4.45
N VAL A 75 3.96 -4.11 -3.37
CA VAL A 75 3.62 -2.74 -2.98
C VAL A 75 4.85 -1.87 -3.08
N THR A 76 4.74 -0.75 -3.79
CA THR A 76 5.79 0.25 -3.85
C THR A 76 5.31 1.58 -3.30
N ILE A 77 6.24 2.37 -2.78
CA ILE A 77 5.93 3.74 -2.40
C ILE A 77 5.91 4.59 -3.67
N SER A 78 4.79 5.26 -3.91
CA SER A 78 4.62 6.10 -5.09
C SER A 78 5.53 7.31 -5.01
N LYS A 79 6.04 7.74 -6.18
CA LYS A 79 6.83 8.98 -6.33
C LYS A 79 6.05 10.25 -5.97
N ARG A 80 4.74 10.14 -5.75
CA ARG A 80 3.88 11.21 -5.20
C ARG A 80 4.16 11.51 -3.73
N THR A 81 4.67 10.53 -2.99
CA THR A 81 5.09 10.73 -1.61
C THR A 81 6.33 11.63 -1.58
N PRO A 82 6.44 12.60 -0.67
CA PRO A 82 7.63 13.44 -0.58
C PRO A 82 8.92 12.61 -0.43
N GLN A 83 9.90 12.86 -1.30
CA GLN A 83 11.13 12.06 -1.40
C GLN A 83 11.86 11.87 -0.06
N LYS A 84 11.87 12.91 0.78
CA LYS A 84 12.43 12.87 2.15
C LYS A 84 11.91 11.73 3.03
N PHE A 85 10.65 11.33 2.84
CA PHE A 85 10.06 10.21 3.57
C PHE A 85 10.35 8.90 2.87
N ILE A 86 10.27 8.88 1.55
CA ILE A 86 10.63 7.71 0.73
C ILE A 86 12.04 7.24 1.09
N ASP A 87 13.04 8.13 1.05
CA ASP A 87 14.44 7.76 1.30
C ASP A 87 14.67 7.23 2.71
N LYS A 88 13.86 7.66 3.68
CA LYS A 88 13.92 7.19 5.07
C LYS A 88 13.36 5.78 5.24
N VAL A 89 12.23 5.49 4.59
CA VAL A 89 11.46 4.28 4.89
C VAL A 89 11.49 3.22 3.79
N GLN A 90 11.87 3.56 2.56
CA GLN A 90 11.76 2.67 1.40
C GLN A 90 12.54 1.36 1.58
N ARG A 91 13.79 1.43 2.05
CA ARG A 91 14.63 0.25 2.23
C ARG A 91 14.01 -0.76 3.22
N ASP A 92 13.50 -0.24 4.34
CA ASP A 92 12.85 -1.07 5.35
C ASP A 92 11.45 -1.52 4.92
N PHE A 93 10.75 -0.68 4.15
CA PHE A 93 9.41 -0.97 3.63
C PHE A 93 9.43 -2.18 2.70
N ASP A 94 10.35 -2.22 1.73
CA ASP A 94 10.47 -3.36 0.82
C ASP A 94 10.81 -4.65 1.58
N THR A 95 11.61 -4.57 2.64
CA THR A 95 11.96 -5.73 3.46
C THR A 95 10.79 -6.22 4.30
N GLU A 96 10.06 -5.32 4.96
CA GLU A 96 9.00 -5.69 5.89
C GLU A 96 7.68 -5.99 5.18
N ILE A 97 7.31 -5.17 4.19
CA ILE A 97 6.05 -5.31 3.45
C ILE A 97 6.19 -6.34 2.33
N ASN A 98 7.21 -6.25 1.47
CA ASN A 98 7.36 -7.18 0.33
C ASN A 98 8.21 -8.41 0.67
N GLY A 99 9.18 -8.28 1.57
CA GLY A 99 10.08 -9.36 1.98
C GLY A 99 9.46 -10.36 2.96
N SER A 100 8.41 -9.98 3.68
CA SER A 100 7.55 -10.96 4.35
C SER A 100 6.60 -11.53 3.31
N THR A 101 7.01 -12.62 2.66
CA THR A 101 6.18 -13.42 1.75
C THR A 101 4.75 -13.45 2.29
N PHE A 102 3.82 -12.82 1.57
CA PHE A 102 2.37 -12.83 1.85
C PHE A 102 1.75 -14.24 1.72
N ILE A 103 2.56 -15.30 1.80
CA ILE A 103 2.20 -16.69 1.67
C ILE A 103 2.75 -17.43 2.89
N SER A 104 1.98 -17.40 3.96
CA SER A 104 1.86 -18.54 4.86
C SER A 104 0.39 -18.65 5.24
N VAL A 105 -0.39 -19.26 4.35
CA VAL A 105 -1.59 -19.99 4.77
C VAL A 105 -1.07 -21.36 5.21
N ALA A 106 -1.16 -21.62 6.50
CA ALA A 106 -1.18 -22.96 7.07
C ALA A 106 -2.58 -23.20 7.65
#